data_AF-A0AAE3Y9N7-F1
#
_entry.id   AF-A0AAE3Y9N7-F1
#
_cell.length_a   1.000
_cell.length_b   1.000
_cell.length_c   1.000
_cell.angle_alpha   90.00
_cell.angle_beta   90.00
_cell.angle_gamma   90.00
#
_symmetry.space_group_name_H-M   'P 1'
#
loop_
_entity.id
_entity.type
_entity.pdbx_description
1 polymer ?
#
loop_
_entity_poly.entity_id
_entity_poly.type
_entity_poly.pdbx_seq_one_letter_code
_entity_poly.pdbx_strand_id
1 'polypeptide(L)'
;MYVNKILCRKNLLILFSFLFTTLFSQLRKQPVDLLIKGDFTHQATSVIFPPLWSGFQREAIYSYDMQNKHVAISYVQQSTKKNKTILTLYIYPRKSIDNQSLRDEFSSYEYALNQNSNKGTDIKPSFGSASNDQIKVNYIYSIFNHSMGERDFFKGVKYTDKMSLLSIYECGGWNFKIRISSDDMTQGQLAELKAKTEGYFGLLDIASKKPLPIDQTPDIILSPVVKRDSMMMYSTIAAAKAKIEWLGNHSEKKELLTGFNDMKIDSEVYAIEKMIAFYKAHEKDWPLHEDTKKYFTQMITIADNEKIKDHIYDKYNRLINYEEGEARKDEYIQFKTDKNISENTNEIVYKIYYKLE
;
A
#
# COMPACT_ATOMS: atom_id res chain seq x y z
N MET A 1 43.23 26.55 -38.59
CA MET A 1 42.30 27.04 -37.55
C MET A 1 40.98 26.23 -37.50
N TYR A 2 40.98 24.91 -37.77
CA TYR A 2 39.76 24.08 -37.82
C TYR A 2 39.76 22.87 -36.87
N VAL A 3 40.92 22.48 -36.32
CA VAL A 3 41.06 21.27 -35.48
C VAL A 3 40.61 21.51 -34.03
N ASN A 4 40.78 22.73 -33.51
CA ASN A 4 40.39 23.06 -32.13
C ASN A 4 38.86 23.14 -31.89
N LYS A 5 38.04 23.39 -32.91
CA LYS A 5 36.57 23.43 -32.74
C LYS A 5 35.95 22.03 -32.60
N ILE A 6 36.57 21.00 -33.18
CA ILE A 6 36.03 19.62 -33.16
C ILE A 6 36.35 18.93 -31.83
N LEU A 7 37.55 19.14 -31.27
CA LEU A 7 37.92 18.60 -29.96
C LEU A 7 37.03 19.18 -28.83
N CYS A 8 36.74 20.48 -28.91
CA CYS A 8 35.88 21.17 -27.94
C CYS A 8 34.43 20.65 -27.99
N ARG A 9 33.89 20.36 -29.19
CA ARG A 9 32.55 19.76 -29.36
C ARG A 9 32.44 18.32 -28.83
N LYS A 10 33.46 17.49 -29.04
CA LYS A 10 33.46 16.09 -28.55
C LYS A 10 33.58 16.00 -27.02
N ASN A 11 34.40 16.86 -26.41
CA ASN A 11 34.53 16.90 -24.95
C ASN A 11 33.28 17.48 -24.27
N LEU A 12 32.57 18.42 -24.90
CA LEU A 12 31.30 18.95 -24.37
C LEU A 12 30.18 17.90 -24.36
N LEU A 13 30.10 17.08 -25.42
CA LEU A 13 29.13 15.97 -25.52
C LEU A 13 29.38 14.91 -24.45
N ILE A 14 30.65 14.56 -24.21
CA ILE A 14 31.03 13.61 -23.15
C ILE A 14 30.68 14.16 -21.77
N LEU A 15 30.96 15.45 -21.51
CA LEU A 15 30.58 16.11 -20.25
C LEU A 15 29.05 16.14 -20.05
N PHE A 16 28.28 16.41 -21.11
CA PHE A 16 26.82 16.38 -21.08
C PHE A 16 26.28 14.97 -20.82
N SER A 17 26.86 13.93 -21.43
CA SER A 17 26.46 12.54 -21.16
C SER A 17 26.81 12.06 -19.75
N PHE A 18 27.86 12.59 -19.12
CA PHE A 18 28.16 12.30 -17.70
C PHE A 18 27.28 13.09 -16.72
N LEU A 19 26.84 14.31 -17.08
CA LEU A 19 25.90 15.08 -16.27
C LEU A 19 24.49 14.48 -16.26
N PHE A 20 24.06 13.87 -17.37
CA PHE A 20 22.75 13.21 -17.46
C PHE A 20 22.67 11.87 -16.71
N THR A 21 23.78 11.16 -16.53
CA THR A 21 23.78 9.86 -15.81
C THR A 21 23.80 10.00 -14.29
N THR A 22 24.16 11.17 -13.73
CA THR A 22 24.17 11.41 -12.28
C THR A 22 22.85 11.94 -11.71
N LEU A 23 21.87 12.27 -12.55
CA LEU A 23 20.56 12.78 -12.12
C LEU A 23 19.48 11.71 -11.91
N PHE A 24 19.82 10.43 -12.12
CA PHE A 24 18.94 9.33 -11.70
C PHE A 24 18.93 9.26 -10.18
N SER A 25 17.71 9.29 -9.60
CA SER A 25 17.43 9.27 -8.16
C SER A 25 18.34 8.27 -7.41
N GLN A 26 19.42 8.76 -6.80
CA GLN A 26 20.23 7.95 -5.90
C GLN A 26 19.62 8.06 -4.51
N LEU A 27 19.30 6.89 -3.94
CA LEU A 27 18.94 6.78 -2.54
C LEU A 27 20.13 7.21 -1.69
N ARG A 28 19.85 7.90 -0.60
CA ARG A 28 20.89 8.18 0.40
C ARG A 28 21.21 6.88 1.12
N LYS A 29 22.48 6.68 1.49
CA LYS A 29 22.90 5.55 2.33
C LYS A 29 22.21 5.57 3.70
N GLN A 30 21.93 6.77 4.22
CA GLN A 30 21.18 7.02 5.45
C GLN A 30 20.32 8.28 5.27
N PRO A 31 19.17 8.37 5.96
CA PRO A 31 18.35 9.58 5.94
C PRO A 31 19.14 10.79 6.45
N VAL A 32 18.91 11.95 5.85
CA VAL A 32 19.51 13.23 6.24
C VAL A 32 18.41 14.14 6.79
N ASP A 33 18.63 14.69 7.99
CA ASP A 33 17.76 15.73 8.54
C ASP A 33 18.01 17.07 7.82
N LEU A 34 16.95 17.60 7.20
CA LEU A 34 16.98 18.88 6.51
C LEU A 34 16.79 19.99 7.56
N LEU A 35 17.88 20.69 7.89
CA LEU A 35 17.93 21.76 8.89
C LEU A 35 17.19 23.04 8.44
N ILE A 36 15.89 22.95 8.20
CA ILE A 36 15.04 24.02 7.69
C ILE A 36 14.32 24.69 8.86
N LYS A 37 14.50 26.00 9.02
CA LYS A 37 13.90 26.78 10.13
C LYS A 37 12.51 27.33 9.82
N GLY A 38 12.22 27.63 8.56
CA GLY A 38 10.92 28.14 8.11
C GLY A 38 10.06 27.07 7.44
N ASP A 39 9.14 27.48 6.59
CA ASP A 39 8.32 26.58 5.80
C ASP A 39 9.18 25.67 4.91
N PHE A 40 8.86 24.39 4.89
CA PHE A 40 9.45 23.44 3.94
C PHE A 40 8.41 23.11 2.88
N THR A 41 8.70 23.46 1.63
CA THR A 41 7.87 23.06 0.50
C THR A 41 8.43 21.81 -0.13
N HIS A 42 7.69 20.70 -0.07
CA HIS A 42 8.01 19.50 -0.82
C HIS A 42 7.71 19.73 -2.30
N GLN A 43 8.74 20.11 -3.06
CA GLN A 43 8.61 20.62 -4.43
C GLN A 43 7.81 19.70 -5.36
N ALA A 44 7.98 18.38 -5.21
CA ALA A 44 7.36 17.41 -6.10
C ALA A 44 5.84 17.27 -5.89
N THR A 45 5.32 17.58 -4.69
CA THR A 45 3.87 17.58 -4.42
C THR A 45 3.29 18.96 -4.15
N SER A 46 4.13 19.99 -4.07
CA SER A 46 3.78 21.36 -3.66
C SER A 46 3.23 21.50 -2.24
N VAL A 47 3.30 20.44 -1.42
CA VAL A 47 2.82 20.49 -0.03
C VAL A 47 3.76 21.33 0.81
N ILE A 48 3.19 22.22 1.62
CA ILE A 48 3.93 23.09 2.54
C ILE A 48 3.82 22.53 3.95
N PHE A 49 4.98 22.33 4.57
CA PHE A 49 5.12 21.91 5.96
C PHE A 49 5.62 23.11 6.77
N PRO A 50 4.76 23.82 7.51
CA PRO A 50 5.19 24.96 8.32
C PRO A 50 5.98 24.51 9.57
N PRO A 51 6.71 25.41 10.25
CA PRO A 51 7.35 25.09 11.52
C PRO A 51 6.34 24.83 12.66
N LEU A 52 5.15 25.42 12.61
CA LEU A 52 4.08 25.23 13.60
C LEU A 52 2.76 24.96 12.86
N TRP A 53 2.07 23.89 13.24
CA TRP A 53 0.76 23.55 12.68
C TRP A 53 -0.17 22.99 13.76
N SER A 54 -1.33 23.61 13.96
CA SER A 54 -2.35 23.11 14.89
C SER A 54 -1.83 22.84 16.32
N GLY A 55 -0.88 23.62 16.80
CA GLY A 55 -0.25 23.42 18.11
C GLY A 55 0.87 22.36 18.13
N PHE A 56 1.16 21.71 17.01
CA PHE A 56 2.32 20.85 16.83
C PHE A 56 3.51 21.64 16.29
N GLN A 57 4.65 21.51 16.95
CA GLN A 57 5.93 22.03 16.49
C GLN A 57 6.59 21.01 15.57
N ARG A 58 7.03 21.42 14.38
CA ARG A 58 7.82 20.57 13.49
C ARG A 58 9.19 20.32 14.13
N GLU A 59 9.52 19.05 14.34
CA GLU A 59 10.77 18.63 14.98
C GLU A 59 11.85 18.31 13.95
N ALA A 60 11.51 17.55 12.91
CA ALA A 60 12.49 17.06 11.95
C ALA A 60 11.89 16.87 10.54
N ILE A 61 12.77 16.94 9.55
CA ILE A 61 12.45 16.61 8.16
C ILE A 61 13.54 15.67 7.64
N TYR A 62 13.25 14.38 7.62
CA TYR A 62 14.19 13.40 7.11
C TYR A 62 13.98 13.19 5.62
N SER A 63 15.04 13.38 4.84
CA SER A 63 15.09 13.07 3.42
C SER A 63 15.87 11.77 3.19
N TYR A 64 15.32 10.88 2.37
CA TYR A 64 15.90 9.56 2.06
C TYR A 64 16.52 9.48 0.67
N ASP A 65 16.31 10.49 -0.17
CA ASP A 65 16.93 10.60 -1.50
C ASP A 65 17.54 11.98 -1.72
N MET A 66 18.43 12.11 -2.70
CA MET A 66 19.12 13.39 -2.94
C MET A 66 18.20 14.49 -3.50
N GLN A 67 17.06 14.11 -4.09
CA GLN A 67 16.08 15.02 -4.69
C GLN A 67 15.03 15.49 -3.68
N ASN A 68 15.10 14.97 -2.44
CA ASN A 68 14.12 15.18 -1.37
C ASN A 68 12.69 14.85 -1.81
N LYS A 69 12.50 13.81 -2.63
CA LYS A 69 11.18 13.29 -3.06
C LYS A 69 10.60 12.29 -2.07
N HIS A 70 11.46 11.56 -1.38
CA HIS A 70 11.14 10.67 -0.27
C HIS A 70 11.49 11.38 1.02
N VAL A 71 10.47 11.86 1.73
CA VAL A 71 10.59 12.61 2.96
C VAL A 71 9.70 12.06 4.07
N ALA A 72 10.17 12.17 5.30
CA ALA A 72 9.37 11.99 6.51
C ALA A 72 9.41 13.28 7.34
N ILE A 73 8.25 13.86 7.63
CA ILE A 73 8.11 15.09 8.40
C ILE A 73 7.52 14.73 9.75
N SER A 74 8.20 15.11 10.84
CA SER A 74 7.74 14.86 12.21
C SER A 74 7.31 16.15 12.89
N TYR A 75 6.15 16.09 13.53
CA TYR A 75 5.50 17.14 14.30
C TYR A 75 5.25 16.62 15.71
N VAL A 76 5.56 17.42 16.72
CA VAL A 76 5.38 17.07 18.13
C VAL A 76 4.52 18.09 18.83
N GLN A 77 3.54 17.61 19.57
CA GLN A 77 2.78 18.38 20.54
C GLN A 77 3.09 17.82 21.93
N GLN A 78 3.60 18.65 22.83
CA GLN A 78 3.82 18.29 24.23
C GLN A 78 2.74 18.94 25.09
N SER A 79 1.89 18.12 25.72
CA SER A 79 0.89 18.59 26.68
C SER A 79 1.51 18.78 28.07
N THR A 80 2.51 17.95 28.42
CA THR A 80 3.33 18.08 29.64
C THR A 80 4.78 17.68 29.37
N LYS A 81 5.66 17.78 30.38
CA LYS A 81 7.04 17.27 30.29
C LYS A 81 7.13 15.77 29.98
N LYS A 82 6.06 15.00 30.21
CA LYS A 82 6.05 13.54 30.05
C LYS A 82 5.12 13.05 28.94
N ASN A 83 4.12 13.84 28.55
CA ASN A 83 3.11 13.44 27.59
C ASN A 83 3.33 14.17 26.27
N LYS A 84 3.46 13.39 25.21
CA LYS A 84 3.61 13.91 23.85
C LYS A 84 2.74 13.15 22.86
N THR A 85 2.33 13.87 21.84
CA THR A 85 1.78 13.32 20.60
C THR A 85 2.77 13.59 19.49
N ILE A 86 3.14 12.54 18.74
CA ILE A 86 4.03 12.62 17.59
C ILE A 86 3.20 12.28 16.35
N LEU A 87 3.11 13.24 15.43
CA LEU A 87 2.56 13.07 14.09
C LEU A 87 3.72 12.95 13.11
N THR A 88 3.77 11.87 12.34
CA THR A 88 4.76 11.69 11.26
C THR A 88 4.06 11.47 9.93
N LEU A 89 4.43 12.29 8.95
CA LEU A 89 3.92 12.27 7.58
C LEU A 89 5.01 11.74 6.66
N TYR A 90 4.70 10.74 5.85
CA TYR A 90 5.62 10.20 4.85
C TYR A 90 5.08 10.51 3.47
N ILE A 91 5.93 11.06 2.61
CA ILE A 91 5.66 11.23 1.18
C ILE A 91 6.82 10.63 0.41
N TYR A 92 6.54 9.74 -0.53
CA TYR A 92 7.57 9.15 -1.38
C TYR A 92 7.02 8.66 -2.72
N PRO A 93 7.82 8.72 -3.80
CA PRO A 93 7.35 8.33 -5.12
C PRO A 93 7.30 6.80 -5.25
N ARG A 94 6.35 6.32 -6.04
CA ARG A 94 6.28 4.92 -6.49
C ARG A 94 6.79 4.78 -7.91
N LYS A 95 7.46 3.65 -8.19
CA LYS A 95 7.85 3.24 -9.55
C LYS A 95 6.79 2.37 -10.22
N SER A 96 5.98 1.69 -9.42
CA SER A 96 4.84 0.90 -9.85
C SER A 96 3.80 0.88 -8.75
N ILE A 97 2.55 0.73 -9.15
CA ILE A 97 1.41 0.51 -8.24
C ILE A 97 0.75 -0.78 -8.68
N ASP A 98 0.62 -1.73 -7.76
CA ASP A 98 -0.11 -2.97 -7.98
C ASP A 98 -1.34 -3.03 -7.08
N ASN A 99 -2.31 -3.88 -7.44
CA ASN A 99 -3.57 -4.00 -6.73
C ASN A 99 -3.43 -4.45 -5.26
N GLN A 100 -2.28 -4.97 -4.81
CA GLN A 100 -2.09 -5.39 -3.42
C GLN A 100 -1.32 -4.38 -2.57
N SER A 101 -0.87 -3.28 -3.18
CA SER A 101 0.04 -2.31 -2.59
C SER A 101 -0.39 -1.77 -1.21
N LEU A 102 -1.68 -1.48 -1.00
CA LEU A 102 -2.18 -1.06 0.33
C LEU A 102 -2.08 -2.17 1.39
N ARG A 103 -2.49 -3.39 1.03
CA ARG A 103 -2.46 -4.54 1.94
C ARG A 103 -1.04 -4.85 2.34
N ASP A 104 -0.14 -4.93 1.36
CA ASP A 104 1.27 -5.25 1.57
C ASP A 104 1.93 -4.24 2.52
N GLU A 105 1.64 -2.94 2.37
CA GLU A 105 2.18 -1.91 3.27
C GLU A 105 1.58 -1.95 4.68
N PHE A 106 0.29 -2.28 4.81
CA PHE A 106 -0.37 -2.40 6.10
C PHE A 106 0.14 -3.63 6.86
N SER A 107 0.20 -4.81 6.23
CA SER A 107 0.80 -6.03 6.80
C SER A 107 2.26 -5.83 7.18
N SER A 108 3.06 -5.18 6.30
CA SER A 108 4.46 -4.91 6.59
C SER A 108 4.63 -4.03 7.84
N TYR A 109 3.70 -3.10 8.05
CA TYR A 109 3.70 -2.28 9.26
C TYR A 109 3.31 -3.06 10.49
N GLU A 110 2.27 -3.89 10.43
CA GLU A 110 1.88 -4.79 11.53
C GLU A 110 3.05 -5.67 11.97
N TYR A 111 3.74 -6.28 11.01
CA TYR A 111 4.92 -7.09 11.28
C TYR A 111 6.00 -6.27 12.00
N ALA A 112 6.38 -5.12 11.44
CA ALA A 112 7.39 -4.25 12.04
C ALA A 112 6.98 -3.74 13.44
N LEU A 113 5.69 -3.50 13.65
CA LEU A 113 5.14 -3.03 14.91
C LEU A 113 5.27 -4.12 15.99
N ASN A 114 4.89 -5.36 15.67
CA ASN A 114 5.01 -6.49 16.59
C ASN A 114 6.47 -6.85 16.92
N GLN A 115 7.42 -6.63 16.01
CA GLN A 115 8.85 -6.80 16.29
C GLN A 115 9.41 -5.78 17.29
N ASN A 116 8.78 -4.61 17.42
CA ASN A 116 9.22 -3.51 18.28
C ASN A 116 8.39 -3.37 19.57
N SER A 117 7.52 -4.36 19.85
CA SER A 117 6.69 -4.40 21.05
C SER A 117 7.10 -5.52 21.98
N ASN A 118 6.77 -5.37 23.27
CA ASN A 118 6.79 -6.46 24.23
C ASN A 118 5.43 -7.19 24.35
N LYS A 119 4.42 -6.76 23.59
CA LYS A 119 3.07 -7.36 23.56
C LYS A 119 2.59 -7.47 22.11
N GLY A 120 1.90 -8.56 21.79
CA GLY A 120 1.22 -8.68 20.50
C GLY A 120 0.20 -7.55 20.34
N THR A 121 0.21 -6.90 19.18
CA THR A 121 -0.76 -5.88 18.78
C THR A 121 -1.50 -6.41 17.55
N ASP A 122 -2.79 -6.66 17.71
CA ASP A 122 -3.71 -7.00 16.62
C ASP A 122 -4.27 -5.69 16.04
N ILE A 123 -3.85 -5.32 14.83
CA ILE A 123 -4.33 -4.09 14.19
C ILE A 123 -5.55 -4.38 13.31
N LYS A 124 -6.72 -3.94 13.78
CA LYS A 124 -7.94 -4.08 13.00
C LYS A 124 -8.00 -3.03 11.90
N PRO A 125 -8.07 -3.42 10.61
CA PRO A 125 -8.15 -2.46 9.53
C PRO A 125 -9.52 -1.79 9.49
N SER A 126 -9.52 -0.54 9.05
CA SER A 126 -10.70 0.24 8.68
C SER A 126 -10.43 0.83 7.31
N PHE A 127 -11.47 0.92 6.49
CA PHE A 127 -11.38 1.36 5.10
C PHE A 127 -12.15 2.65 4.92
N GLY A 128 -11.66 3.53 4.06
CA GLY A 128 -12.37 4.76 3.74
C GLY A 128 -11.88 5.38 2.45
N SER A 129 -12.48 6.50 2.09
CA SER A 129 -12.08 7.27 0.92
C SER A 129 -12.25 8.77 1.15
N ALA A 130 -11.42 9.55 0.47
CA ALA A 130 -11.56 10.99 0.34
C ALA A 130 -11.73 11.32 -1.15
N SER A 131 -12.61 12.26 -1.49
CA SER A 131 -12.98 12.52 -2.88
C SER A 131 -13.25 13.99 -3.13
N ASN A 132 -12.91 14.44 -4.34
CA ASN A 132 -13.38 15.70 -4.92
C ASN A 132 -13.88 15.45 -6.35
N ASP A 133 -14.03 16.50 -7.15
CA ASP A 133 -14.51 16.40 -8.54
C ASP A 133 -13.52 15.70 -9.48
N GLN A 134 -12.22 15.68 -9.16
CA GLN A 134 -11.16 15.20 -10.04
C GLN A 134 -10.62 13.82 -9.67
N ILE A 135 -10.53 13.50 -8.38
CA ILE A 135 -9.86 12.32 -7.85
C ILE A 135 -10.58 11.77 -6.62
N LYS A 136 -10.43 10.46 -6.40
CA LYS A 136 -10.94 9.75 -5.23
C LYS A 136 -9.85 8.83 -4.70
N VAL A 137 -9.34 9.14 -3.51
CA VAL A 137 -8.28 8.40 -2.84
C VAL A 137 -8.87 7.42 -1.85
N ASN A 138 -8.58 6.13 -2.02
CA ASN A 138 -8.91 5.10 -1.03
C ASN A 138 -7.77 4.94 -0.03
N TYR A 139 -8.11 4.54 1.19
CA TYR A 139 -7.13 4.31 2.24
C TYR A 139 -7.52 3.19 3.18
N ILE A 140 -6.50 2.59 3.77
CA ILE A 140 -6.58 1.66 4.89
C ILE A 140 -5.98 2.35 6.12
N TYR A 141 -6.68 2.28 7.25
CA TYR A 141 -6.20 2.86 8.50
C TYR A 141 -6.57 2.00 9.69
N SER A 142 -5.91 2.24 10.83
CA SER A 142 -6.25 1.61 12.09
C SER A 142 -5.88 2.54 13.24
N ILE A 143 -6.69 2.51 14.31
CA ILE A 143 -6.40 3.15 15.58
C ILE A 143 -6.34 2.05 16.63
N PHE A 144 -5.24 1.97 17.36
CA PHE A 144 -4.95 0.83 18.21
C PHE A 144 -4.05 1.21 19.39
N ASN A 145 -4.11 0.41 20.45
CA ASN A 145 -3.16 0.49 21.55
C ASN A 145 -1.90 -0.30 21.21
N HIS A 146 -0.74 0.26 21.50
CA HIS A 146 0.54 -0.41 21.25
C HIS A 146 1.57 -0.07 22.32
N SER A 147 2.33 -1.07 22.77
CA SER A 147 3.44 -0.86 23.69
C SER A 147 4.72 -0.58 22.90
N MET A 148 5.14 0.67 22.88
CA MET A 148 6.28 1.13 22.10
C MET A 148 7.55 1.09 22.94
N GLY A 149 8.58 0.39 22.44
CA GLY A 149 9.91 0.38 23.04
C GLY A 149 10.63 1.70 22.81
N GLU A 150 11.00 2.39 23.88
CA GLU A 150 11.84 3.58 23.86
C GLU A 150 13.18 3.28 24.55
N ARG A 151 14.27 3.88 24.06
CA ARG A 151 15.59 3.72 24.71
C ARG A 151 15.52 4.31 26.12
N ASP A 152 15.90 3.50 27.10
CA ASP A 152 15.98 3.91 28.50
C ASP A 152 17.41 3.77 29.00
N PHE A 153 17.98 4.86 29.52
CA PHE A 153 19.38 4.91 29.94
C PHE A 153 19.73 3.87 31.01
N PHE A 154 18.77 3.48 31.87
CA PHE A 154 18.98 2.54 32.96
C PHE A 154 18.50 1.12 32.65
N LYS A 155 17.49 0.98 31.79
CA LYS A 155 16.81 -0.30 31.52
C LYS A 155 17.04 -0.86 30.12
N GLY A 156 17.85 -0.19 29.30
CA GLY A 156 18.09 -0.53 27.89
C GLY A 156 16.91 -0.14 27.00
N VAL A 157 15.74 -0.73 27.25
CA VAL A 157 14.48 -0.40 26.59
C VAL A 157 13.36 -0.34 27.63
N LYS A 158 12.62 0.77 27.63
CA LYS A 158 11.38 0.94 28.40
C LYS A 158 10.21 0.92 27.43
N TYR A 159 9.25 0.05 27.70
CA TYR A 159 8.01 0.00 26.93
C TYR A 159 6.98 0.92 27.55
N THR A 160 6.31 1.69 26.69
CA THR A 160 5.24 2.62 27.08
C THR A 160 4.02 2.38 26.22
N ASP A 161 2.86 2.27 26.85
CA ASP A 161 1.61 2.08 26.13
C ASP A 161 1.20 3.42 25.50
N LYS A 162 0.94 3.38 24.18
CA LYS A 162 0.56 4.54 23.37
C LYS A 162 -0.74 4.24 22.64
N MET A 163 -1.59 5.25 22.52
CA MET A 163 -2.63 5.24 21.50
C MET A 163 -1.99 5.61 20.16
N SER A 164 -2.16 4.77 19.15
CA SER A 164 -1.49 4.89 17.87
C SER A 164 -2.48 4.89 16.71
N LEU A 165 -2.12 5.60 15.65
CA LEU A 165 -2.85 5.61 14.39
C LEU A 165 -1.89 5.33 13.23
N LEU A 166 -2.31 4.46 12.32
CA LEU A 166 -1.71 4.27 11.01
C LEU A 166 -2.75 4.59 9.94
N SER A 167 -2.40 5.36 8.93
CA SER A 167 -3.21 5.51 7.72
C SER A 167 -2.32 5.51 6.48
N ILE A 168 -2.69 4.70 5.49
CA ILE A 168 -1.95 4.48 4.24
C ILE A 168 -2.91 4.71 3.07
N TYR A 169 -2.48 5.52 2.09
CA TYR A 169 -3.35 6.05 1.04
C TYR A 169 -2.88 5.61 -0.36
N GLU A 170 -3.83 5.31 -1.25
CA GLU A 170 -3.59 5.14 -2.68
C GLU A 170 -3.57 6.50 -3.38
N CYS A 171 -2.40 7.12 -3.49
CA CYS A 171 -2.22 8.46 -4.07
C CYS A 171 -1.57 8.42 -5.45
N GLY A 172 -1.95 7.47 -6.30
CA GLY A 172 -1.40 7.30 -7.64
C GLY A 172 0.09 6.98 -7.58
N GLY A 173 0.90 7.77 -8.29
CA GLY A 173 2.35 7.63 -8.29
C GLY A 173 3.06 8.12 -7.04
N TRP A 174 2.32 8.55 -6.03
CA TRP A 174 2.82 8.88 -4.70
C TRP A 174 2.30 7.91 -3.65
N ASN A 175 3.14 7.64 -2.66
CA ASN A 175 2.69 7.17 -1.37
C ASN A 175 2.57 8.34 -0.42
N PHE A 176 1.43 8.40 0.26
CA PHE A 176 1.23 9.22 1.43
C PHE A 176 0.84 8.32 2.60
N LYS A 177 1.38 8.63 3.78
CA LYS A 177 1.13 7.85 4.98
C LYS A 177 1.20 8.72 6.21
N ILE A 178 0.25 8.52 7.11
CA ILE A 178 0.17 9.18 8.40
C ILE A 178 0.46 8.14 9.48
N ARG A 179 1.36 8.47 10.40
CA ARG A 179 1.55 7.77 11.66
C ARG A 179 1.36 8.74 12.81
N ILE A 180 0.58 8.36 13.80
CA ILE A 180 0.46 9.11 15.06
C ILE A 180 0.74 8.17 16.22
N SER A 181 1.49 8.62 17.20
CA SER A 181 1.58 8.00 18.52
C SER A 181 1.32 9.05 19.59
N SER A 182 0.52 8.70 20.60
CA SER A 182 0.11 9.63 21.65
C SER A 182 0.09 8.99 23.02
N ASP A 183 0.51 9.76 24.02
CA ASP A 183 0.43 9.37 25.44
C ASP A 183 -0.97 9.55 26.03
N ASP A 184 -1.77 10.48 25.52
CA ASP A 184 -2.99 10.97 26.17
C ASP A 184 -4.20 11.20 25.25
N MET A 185 -4.06 11.06 23.92
CA MET A 185 -5.20 11.19 23.01
C MET A 185 -6.07 9.93 22.99
N THR A 186 -7.38 10.14 22.99
CA THR A 186 -8.39 9.11 22.74
C THR A 186 -8.47 8.72 21.27
N GLN A 187 -9.12 7.59 20.98
CA GLN A 187 -9.37 7.14 19.61
C GLN A 187 -10.12 8.19 18.77
N GLY A 188 -11.12 8.87 19.34
CA GLY A 188 -11.86 9.94 18.66
C GLY A 188 -10.97 11.13 18.29
N GLN A 189 -10.13 11.58 19.23
CA GLN A 189 -9.18 12.67 18.98
C GLN A 189 -8.15 12.31 17.90
N LEU A 190 -7.68 11.07 17.84
CA LEU A 190 -6.79 10.64 16.76
C LEU A 190 -7.49 10.59 15.40
N ALA A 191 -8.75 10.17 15.36
CA ALA A 191 -9.55 10.19 14.13
C ALA A 191 -9.76 11.64 13.62
N GLU A 192 -10.07 12.58 14.51
CA GLU A 192 -10.17 14.01 14.19
C GLU A 192 -8.83 14.59 13.70
N LEU A 193 -7.72 14.25 14.37
CA LEU A 193 -6.38 14.69 13.97
C LEU A 193 -6.01 14.14 12.59
N LYS A 194 -6.34 12.88 12.28
CA LYS A 194 -6.19 12.31 10.93
C LYS A 194 -6.95 13.13 9.89
N ALA A 195 -8.24 13.40 10.10
CA ALA A 195 -9.06 14.17 9.16
C ALA A 195 -8.50 15.59 8.95
N LYS A 196 -8.09 16.26 10.03
CA LYS A 196 -7.46 17.59 9.96
C LYS A 196 -6.14 17.58 9.19
N THR A 197 -5.35 16.53 9.40
CA THR A 197 -4.07 16.32 8.69
C THR A 197 -4.30 16.13 7.19
N GLU A 198 -5.26 15.29 6.81
CA GLU A 198 -5.63 15.04 5.41
C GLU A 198 -6.06 16.33 4.70
N GLY A 199 -6.90 17.13 5.36
CA GLY A 199 -7.39 18.40 4.81
C GLY A 199 -6.30 19.45 4.67
N TYR A 200 -5.47 19.63 5.70
CA TYR A 200 -4.44 20.68 5.68
C TYR A 200 -3.28 20.37 4.74
N PHE A 201 -2.74 19.15 4.78
CA PHE A 201 -1.58 18.78 3.95
C PHE A 201 -1.99 18.35 2.53
N GLY A 202 -3.28 18.47 2.19
CA GLY A 202 -3.78 18.32 0.83
C GLY A 202 -3.64 16.89 0.31
N LEU A 203 -4.27 15.91 0.97
CA LEU A 203 -4.26 14.50 0.52
C LEU A 203 -4.62 14.36 -0.96
N LEU A 204 -5.70 15.04 -1.37
CA LEU A 204 -6.17 15.03 -2.74
C LEU A 204 -5.17 15.75 -3.65
N ASP A 205 -4.65 16.90 -3.23
CA ASP A 205 -3.65 17.62 -4.02
C ASP A 205 -2.41 16.77 -4.29
N ILE A 206 -1.92 16.00 -3.32
CA ILE A 206 -0.81 15.05 -3.50
C ILE A 206 -1.15 14.01 -4.58
N ALA A 207 -2.32 13.37 -4.47
CA ALA A 207 -2.73 12.31 -5.39
C ALA A 207 -2.90 12.82 -6.84
N SER A 208 -3.31 14.08 -7.02
CA SER A 208 -3.50 14.67 -8.35
C SER A 208 -2.19 14.96 -9.10
N LYS A 209 -1.02 14.98 -8.42
CA LYS A 209 0.26 15.35 -9.06
C LYS A 209 0.82 14.28 -9.98
N LYS A 210 0.51 13.01 -9.72
CA LYS A 210 1.00 11.88 -10.52
C LYS A 210 -0.09 10.81 -10.60
N PRO A 211 -1.19 11.04 -11.34
CA PRO A 211 -2.24 10.04 -11.50
C PRO A 211 -1.74 8.81 -12.25
N LEU A 212 -2.47 7.69 -12.12
CA LEU A 212 -2.21 6.46 -12.84
C LEU A 212 -2.59 6.59 -14.33
N PRO A 213 -1.86 5.92 -15.25
CA PRO A 213 -2.11 5.99 -16.69
C PRO A 213 -3.28 5.07 -17.10
N ILE A 214 -4.49 5.40 -16.66
CA ILE A 214 -5.69 4.54 -16.79
C ILE A 214 -6.20 4.35 -18.23
N ASP A 215 -5.68 5.13 -19.19
CA ASP A 215 -5.94 4.93 -20.61
C ASP A 215 -5.13 3.74 -21.18
N GLN A 216 -4.17 3.22 -20.42
CA GLN A 216 -3.40 2.02 -20.73
C GLN A 216 -4.00 0.82 -19.99
N THR A 217 -3.89 -0.38 -20.56
CA THR A 217 -4.24 -1.60 -19.84
C THR A 217 -3.16 -1.91 -18.79
N PRO A 218 -3.53 -2.23 -17.52
CA PRO A 218 -2.59 -2.70 -16.53
C PRO A 218 -1.80 -3.91 -17.02
N ASP A 219 -0.51 -3.95 -16.70
CA ASP A 219 0.31 -5.14 -16.89
C ASP A 219 -0.11 -6.24 -15.90
N ILE A 220 0.02 -7.51 -16.31
CA ILE A 220 -0.23 -8.67 -15.45
C ILE A 220 1.12 -9.30 -15.09
N ILE A 221 1.36 -9.52 -13.80
CA ILE A 221 2.47 -10.34 -13.31
C ILE A 221 1.92 -11.64 -12.71
N LEU A 222 2.45 -12.76 -13.18
CA LEU A 222 2.07 -14.10 -12.73
C LEU A 222 3.06 -14.61 -11.68
N SER A 223 2.52 -15.22 -10.62
CA SER A 223 3.34 -15.90 -9.62
C SER A 223 4.03 -17.14 -10.20
N PRO A 224 5.26 -17.51 -9.78
CA PRO A 224 5.92 -18.72 -10.26
C PRO A 224 5.08 -19.99 -10.11
N VAL A 225 4.24 -20.07 -9.08
CA VAL A 225 3.39 -21.24 -8.78
C VAL A 225 2.41 -21.58 -9.90
N VAL A 226 2.00 -20.59 -10.71
CA VAL A 226 1.03 -20.82 -11.78
C VAL A 226 1.65 -21.41 -13.04
N LYS A 227 2.99 -21.44 -13.12
CA LYS A 227 3.73 -21.98 -14.28
C LYS A 227 3.87 -23.50 -14.24
N ARG A 228 3.23 -24.18 -13.27
CA ARG A 228 3.25 -25.64 -13.13
C ARG A 228 2.64 -26.37 -14.34
N ASP A 229 1.58 -25.81 -14.92
CA ASP A 229 0.99 -26.30 -16.16
C ASP A 229 0.23 -25.19 -16.90
N SER A 230 -0.18 -25.48 -18.13
CA SER A 230 -0.91 -24.55 -19.00
C SER A 230 -2.27 -24.17 -18.42
N MET A 231 -3.00 -25.10 -17.81
CA MET A 231 -4.34 -24.83 -17.28
C MET A 231 -4.29 -23.78 -16.16
N MET A 232 -3.41 -23.97 -15.17
CA MET A 232 -3.24 -23.02 -14.07
C MET A 232 -2.84 -21.65 -14.60
N MET A 233 -1.90 -21.59 -15.54
CA MET A 233 -1.45 -20.34 -16.15
C MET A 233 -2.57 -19.62 -16.90
N TYR A 234 -3.28 -20.29 -17.80
CA TYR A 234 -4.33 -19.66 -18.62
C TYR A 234 -5.57 -19.28 -17.81
N SER A 235 -5.96 -20.11 -16.83
CA SER A 235 -7.04 -19.76 -15.90
C SER A 235 -6.70 -18.52 -15.08
N THR A 236 -5.45 -18.42 -14.60
CA THR A 236 -4.97 -17.24 -13.87
C THR A 236 -4.98 -15.99 -14.76
N ILE A 237 -4.55 -16.11 -16.02
CA ILE A 237 -4.62 -15.00 -16.99
C ILE A 237 -6.08 -14.59 -17.24
N ALA A 238 -7.00 -15.55 -17.36
CA ALA A 238 -8.42 -15.26 -17.52
C ALA A 238 -8.98 -14.50 -16.31
N ALA A 239 -8.62 -14.90 -15.09
CA ALA A 239 -8.98 -14.22 -13.85
C ALA A 239 -8.45 -12.77 -13.82
N ALA A 240 -7.17 -12.57 -14.15
CA ALA A 240 -6.54 -11.26 -14.15
C ALA A 240 -7.18 -10.31 -15.19
N LYS A 241 -7.45 -10.80 -16.40
CA LYS A 241 -8.14 -10.02 -17.44
C LYS A 241 -9.57 -9.67 -17.03
N ALA A 242 -10.30 -10.62 -16.45
CA ALA A 242 -11.64 -10.40 -15.94
C ALA A 242 -11.66 -9.33 -14.83
N LYS A 243 -10.66 -9.31 -13.95
CA LYS A 243 -10.52 -8.30 -12.92
C LYS A 243 -10.28 -6.90 -13.50
N ILE A 244 -9.40 -6.78 -14.49
CA ILE A 244 -9.13 -5.52 -15.20
C ILE A 244 -10.42 -5.00 -15.85
N GLU A 245 -11.15 -5.87 -16.55
CA GLU A 245 -12.43 -5.53 -17.17
C GLU A 245 -13.46 -5.08 -16.12
N TRP A 246 -13.59 -5.83 -15.03
CA TRP A 246 -14.53 -5.49 -13.95
C TRP A 246 -14.24 -4.11 -13.38
N LEU A 247 -12.98 -3.81 -13.07
CA LEU A 247 -12.55 -2.51 -12.54
C LEU A 247 -12.84 -1.38 -13.53
N GLY A 248 -12.60 -1.58 -14.82
CA GLY A 248 -12.90 -0.59 -15.86
C GLY A 248 -14.40 -0.26 -15.99
N ASN A 249 -15.27 -1.23 -15.68
CA ASN A 249 -16.72 -1.10 -15.83
C ASN A 249 -17.45 -0.67 -14.54
N HIS A 250 -16.88 -0.91 -13.37
CA HIS A 250 -17.55 -0.71 -12.07
C HIS A 250 -16.89 0.33 -11.17
N SER A 251 -15.66 0.76 -11.48
CA SER A 251 -14.97 1.80 -10.72
C SER A 251 -15.11 3.17 -11.39
N GLU A 252 -15.24 4.22 -10.59
CA GLU A 252 -15.24 5.59 -11.10
C GLU A 252 -13.87 5.93 -11.72
N LYS A 253 -13.85 6.67 -12.83
CA LYS A 253 -12.60 7.13 -13.46
C LYS A 253 -11.67 7.82 -12.44
N LYS A 254 -12.23 8.68 -11.59
CA LYS A 254 -11.48 9.43 -10.57
C LYS A 254 -10.88 8.56 -9.46
N GLU A 255 -11.44 7.37 -9.23
CA GLU A 255 -10.92 6.35 -8.31
C GLU A 255 -9.73 5.61 -8.93
N LEU A 256 -9.87 5.22 -10.20
CA LEU A 256 -8.82 4.53 -10.95
C LEU A 256 -7.56 5.40 -11.16
N LEU A 257 -7.70 6.73 -11.16
CA LEU A 257 -6.57 7.66 -11.26
C LEU A 257 -5.61 7.57 -10.07
N THR A 258 -6.00 6.99 -8.94
CA THR A 258 -5.15 6.96 -7.74
C THR A 258 -4.81 5.55 -7.25
N GLY A 259 -5.54 4.51 -7.68
CA GLY A 259 -5.31 3.13 -7.26
C GLY A 259 -6.25 2.15 -7.94
N PHE A 260 -6.18 0.88 -7.54
CA PHE A 260 -7.12 -0.15 -8.01
C PHE A 260 -8.35 -0.30 -7.09
N ASN A 261 -8.31 0.25 -5.87
CA ASN A 261 -9.25 -0.02 -4.78
C ASN A 261 -9.55 -1.51 -4.58
N ASP A 262 -8.50 -2.32 -4.54
CA ASP A 262 -8.65 -3.77 -4.46
C ASP A 262 -9.12 -4.26 -3.07
N MET A 263 -9.40 -3.32 -2.17
CA MET A 263 -9.99 -3.57 -0.86
C MET A 263 -11.48 -3.89 -0.98
N LYS A 264 -12.14 -3.50 -2.07
CA LYS A 264 -13.50 -3.95 -2.39
C LYS A 264 -13.46 -5.38 -2.92
N ILE A 265 -14.14 -6.27 -2.21
CA ILE A 265 -14.07 -7.73 -2.44
C ILE A 265 -14.63 -8.17 -3.80
N ASP A 266 -15.57 -7.42 -4.38
CA ASP A 266 -16.36 -7.88 -5.53
C ASP A 266 -15.52 -8.14 -6.79
N SER A 267 -14.48 -7.34 -7.02
CA SER A 267 -13.57 -7.53 -8.16
C SER A 267 -12.80 -8.85 -8.07
N GLU A 268 -12.45 -9.28 -6.84
CA GLU A 268 -11.76 -10.54 -6.59
C GLU A 268 -12.72 -11.73 -6.69
N VAL A 269 -13.96 -11.58 -6.19
CA VAL A 269 -15.02 -12.60 -6.37
C VAL A 269 -15.22 -12.88 -7.86
N TYR A 270 -15.42 -11.82 -8.66
CA TYR A 270 -15.60 -11.94 -10.10
C TYR A 270 -14.41 -12.60 -10.79
N ALA A 271 -13.18 -12.24 -10.40
CA ALA A 271 -11.97 -12.84 -10.94
C ALA A 271 -11.88 -14.35 -10.64
N ILE A 272 -12.19 -14.77 -9.41
CA ILE A 272 -12.20 -16.18 -9.00
C ILE A 272 -13.27 -16.96 -9.77
N GLU A 273 -14.48 -16.41 -9.91
CA GLU A 273 -15.55 -17.05 -10.68
C GLU A 273 -15.13 -17.27 -12.14
N LYS A 274 -14.48 -16.28 -12.76
CA LYS A 274 -13.95 -16.40 -14.13
C LYS A 274 -12.80 -17.40 -14.23
N MET A 275 -11.95 -17.49 -13.20
CA MET A 275 -10.91 -18.51 -13.12
C MET A 275 -11.52 -19.92 -13.13
N ILE A 276 -12.54 -20.15 -12.31
CA ILE A 276 -13.26 -21.43 -12.21
C ILE A 276 -14.01 -21.74 -13.50
N ALA A 277 -14.70 -20.75 -14.08
CA ALA A 277 -15.43 -20.92 -15.33
C ALA A 277 -14.51 -21.30 -16.50
N PHE A 278 -13.33 -20.67 -16.58
CA PHE A 278 -12.32 -21.04 -17.57
C PHE A 278 -11.86 -22.48 -17.39
N TYR A 279 -11.52 -22.89 -16.15
CA TYR A 279 -11.16 -24.28 -15.86
C TYR A 279 -12.24 -25.27 -16.31
N LYS A 280 -13.51 -25.02 -15.93
CA LYS A 280 -14.63 -25.90 -16.29
C LYS A 280 -14.83 -26.02 -17.80
N ALA A 281 -14.60 -24.94 -18.55
CA ALA A 281 -14.75 -24.93 -20.00
C ALA A 281 -13.61 -25.65 -20.74
N HIS A 282 -12.41 -25.68 -20.17
CA HIS A 282 -11.18 -26.14 -20.83
C HIS A 282 -10.54 -27.36 -20.16
N GLU A 283 -11.22 -28.02 -19.22
CA GLU A 283 -10.66 -29.12 -18.40
C GLU A 283 -10.01 -30.23 -19.23
N LYS A 284 -10.50 -30.46 -20.45
CA LYS A 284 -10.03 -31.51 -21.36
C LYS A 284 -8.98 -31.04 -22.38
N ASP A 285 -8.66 -29.76 -22.40
CA ASP A 285 -7.84 -29.15 -23.45
C ASP A 285 -6.34 -29.38 -23.22
N TRP A 286 -5.92 -29.59 -21.97
CA TRP A 286 -4.53 -29.78 -21.60
C TRP A 286 -4.33 -30.89 -20.55
N PRO A 287 -3.16 -31.54 -20.53
CA PRO A 287 -2.74 -32.35 -19.40
C PRO A 287 -2.68 -31.49 -18.12
N LEU A 288 -3.23 -32.04 -17.03
CA LEU A 288 -3.35 -31.34 -15.75
C LEU A 288 -2.41 -31.94 -14.71
N HIS A 289 -1.63 -31.10 -14.05
CA HIS A 289 -0.88 -31.51 -12.86
C HIS A 289 -1.85 -31.83 -11.73
N GLU A 290 -1.53 -32.82 -10.88
CA GLU A 290 -2.41 -33.23 -9.77
C GLU A 290 -2.68 -32.08 -8.79
N ASP A 291 -1.68 -31.25 -8.50
CA ASP A 291 -1.87 -30.04 -7.69
C ASP A 291 -2.84 -29.03 -8.31
N THR A 292 -2.88 -28.92 -9.64
CA THR A 292 -3.83 -28.04 -10.34
C THR A 292 -5.24 -28.59 -10.24
N LYS A 293 -5.43 -29.90 -10.45
CA LYS A 293 -6.74 -30.56 -10.24
C LYS A 293 -7.22 -30.40 -8.81
N LYS A 294 -6.33 -30.59 -7.83
CA LYS A 294 -6.61 -30.40 -6.41
C LYS A 294 -7.02 -28.96 -6.11
N TYR A 295 -6.26 -27.97 -6.60
CA TYR A 295 -6.56 -26.55 -6.44
C TYR A 295 -7.96 -26.23 -6.97
N PHE A 296 -8.28 -26.60 -8.22
CA PHE A 296 -9.59 -26.29 -8.80
C PHE A 296 -10.73 -27.05 -8.15
N THR A 297 -10.54 -28.32 -7.77
CA THR A 297 -11.53 -29.07 -6.98
C THR A 297 -11.87 -28.36 -5.68
N GLN A 298 -10.86 -27.86 -4.96
CA GLN A 298 -11.05 -27.11 -3.72
C GLN A 298 -11.72 -25.74 -3.96
N MET A 299 -11.30 -24.99 -4.99
CA MET A 299 -11.92 -23.71 -5.35
C MET A 299 -13.38 -23.86 -5.79
N ILE A 300 -13.70 -24.92 -6.53
CA ILE A 300 -15.09 -25.27 -6.90
C ILE A 300 -15.89 -25.63 -5.65
N THR A 301 -15.32 -26.40 -4.73
CA THR A 301 -15.99 -26.72 -3.45
C THR A 301 -16.28 -25.46 -2.64
N ILE A 302 -15.35 -24.51 -2.57
CA ILE A 302 -15.57 -23.20 -1.93
C ILE A 302 -16.70 -22.43 -2.62
N ALA A 303 -16.69 -22.40 -3.96
CA ALA A 303 -17.69 -21.68 -4.76
C ALA A 303 -19.10 -22.28 -4.62
N ASP A 304 -19.23 -23.59 -4.76
CA ASP A 304 -20.51 -24.31 -4.71
C ASP A 304 -21.17 -24.26 -3.31
N ASN A 305 -20.41 -23.91 -2.26
CA ASN A 305 -20.91 -23.69 -0.90
C ASN A 305 -21.08 -22.20 -0.54
N GLU A 306 -21.00 -21.29 -1.53
CA GLU A 306 -21.16 -19.84 -1.33
C GLU A 306 -20.12 -19.23 -0.36
N LYS A 307 -18.91 -19.81 -0.31
CA LYS A 307 -17.82 -19.42 0.60
C LYS A 307 -16.72 -18.58 -0.05
N ILE A 308 -16.90 -18.07 -1.28
CA ILE A 308 -15.86 -17.29 -1.99
C ILE A 308 -15.45 -16.05 -1.18
N LYS A 309 -16.41 -15.28 -0.64
CA LYS A 309 -16.10 -14.07 0.14
C LYS A 309 -15.32 -14.39 1.42
N ASP A 310 -15.74 -15.44 2.15
CA ASP A 310 -15.04 -15.91 3.35
C ASP A 310 -13.62 -16.38 3.01
N HIS A 311 -13.46 -17.09 1.88
CA HIS A 311 -12.16 -17.51 1.38
C HIS A 311 -11.24 -16.33 1.05
N ILE A 312 -11.74 -15.32 0.35
CA ILE A 312 -10.97 -14.11 0.04
C ILE A 312 -10.56 -13.38 1.33
N TYR A 313 -11.45 -13.32 2.32
CA TYR A 313 -11.18 -12.69 3.61
C TYR A 313 -10.07 -13.41 4.39
N ASP A 314 -10.08 -14.74 4.43
CA ASP A 314 -9.01 -15.57 4.97
C ASP A 314 -7.70 -15.40 4.20
N LYS A 315 -7.74 -15.53 2.87
CA LYS A 315 -6.62 -15.39 1.94
C LYS A 315 -5.84 -14.08 2.13
N TYR A 316 -6.54 -12.98 2.35
CA TYR A 316 -5.92 -11.66 2.53
C TYR A 316 -5.71 -11.27 4.00
N ASN A 317 -5.70 -12.23 4.92
CA ASN A 317 -5.49 -11.99 6.35
C ASN A 317 -6.40 -10.88 6.89
N ARG A 318 -7.68 -10.87 6.49
CA ARG A 318 -8.70 -9.89 6.91
C ARG A 318 -8.45 -8.46 6.41
N LEU A 319 -7.42 -8.22 5.59
CA LEU A 319 -7.13 -6.91 5.00
C LEU A 319 -7.96 -6.66 3.75
N ILE A 320 -9.26 -6.89 3.83
CA ILE A 320 -10.20 -6.63 2.73
C ILE A 320 -11.54 -6.21 3.33
N ASN A 321 -12.27 -5.34 2.64
CA ASN A 321 -13.55 -4.86 3.11
C ASN A 321 -14.63 -5.94 2.94
N TYR A 322 -14.99 -6.57 4.05
CA TYR A 322 -16.07 -7.55 4.15
C TYR A 322 -16.67 -7.48 5.56
N GLU A 323 -17.83 -6.82 5.68
CA GLU A 323 -18.46 -6.50 6.97
C GLU A 323 -18.79 -7.77 7.78
N GLU A 324 -19.25 -8.81 7.12
CA GLU A 324 -19.62 -10.09 7.74
C GLU A 324 -18.40 -11.00 8.02
N GLY A 325 -17.22 -10.65 7.50
CA GLY A 325 -16.03 -11.50 7.52
C GLY A 325 -15.57 -11.89 8.92
N GLU A 326 -15.56 -10.93 9.86
CA GLU A 326 -15.12 -11.19 11.24
C GLU A 326 -16.09 -12.13 11.97
N ALA A 327 -17.40 -12.02 11.72
CA ALA A 327 -18.42 -12.87 12.33
C ALA A 327 -18.41 -14.30 11.76
N ARG A 328 -18.02 -14.46 10.49
CA ARG A 328 -18.02 -15.75 9.77
C ARG A 328 -16.68 -16.49 9.83
N LYS A 329 -15.63 -15.88 10.37
CA LYS A 329 -14.26 -16.42 10.34
C LYS A 329 -14.15 -17.84 10.92
N ASP A 330 -14.76 -18.08 12.08
CA ASP A 330 -14.62 -19.35 12.80
C ASP A 330 -15.40 -20.46 12.08
N GLU A 331 -16.56 -20.11 11.53
CA GLU A 331 -17.35 -21.00 10.66
C GLU A 331 -16.55 -21.38 9.41
N TYR A 332 -15.86 -20.43 8.78
CA TYR A 332 -15.05 -20.70 7.59
C TYR A 332 -13.82 -21.57 7.91
N ILE A 333 -13.18 -21.36 9.06
CA ILE A 333 -12.08 -22.23 9.53
C ILE A 333 -12.57 -23.67 9.73
N GLN A 334 -13.75 -23.84 10.33
CA GLN A 334 -14.35 -25.17 10.48
C GLN A 334 -14.68 -25.77 9.11
N PHE A 335 -15.26 -25.00 8.19
CA PHE A 335 -15.51 -25.45 6.82
C PHE A 335 -14.23 -25.91 6.09
N LYS A 336 -13.13 -25.16 6.21
CA LYS A 336 -11.83 -25.56 5.63
C LYS A 336 -11.38 -26.91 6.20
N THR A 337 -11.55 -27.12 7.50
CA THR A 337 -11.20 -28.36 8.19
C THR A 337 -12.06 -29.52 7.70
N ASP A 338 -13.38 -29.35 7.70
CA ASP A 338 -14.36 -30.38 7.32
C ASP A 338 -14.23 -30.80 5.86
N LYS A 339 -13.90 -29.86 4.97
CA LYS A 339 -13.72 -30.10 3.53
C LYS A 339 -12.27 -30.33 3.13
N ASN A 340 -11.33 -30.38 4.08
CA ASN A 340 -9.90 -30.55 3.84
C ASN A 340 -9.36 -29.59 2.76
N ILE A 341 -9.75 -28.32 2.85
CA ILE A 341 -9.27 -27.25 1.98
C ILE A 341 -7.82 -26.93 2.37
N SER A 342 -6.92 -26.94 1.40
CA SER A 342 -5.49 -26.71 1.67
C SER A 342 -5.16 -25.23 1.63
N GLU A 343 -4.12 -24.82 2.37
CA GLU A 343 -3.61 -23.43 2.37
C GLU A 343 -3.08 -22.99 0.99
N ASN A 344 -2.82 -23.91 0.06
CA ASN A 344 -2.42 -23.59 -1.30
C ASN A 344 -3.50 -22.79 -2.07
N THR A 345 -4.77 -22.85 -1.65
CA THR A 345 -5.82 -22.01 -2.24
C THR A 345 -5.64 -20.52 -1.93
N ASN A 346 -4.92 -20.20 -0.85
CA ASN A 346 -4.63 -18.84 -0.41
C ASN A 346 -3.46 -18.19 -1.17
N GLU A 347 -2.82 -18.89 -2.10
CA GLU A 347 -1.71 -18.33 -2.88
C GLU A 347 -2.14 -17.10 -3.71
N ILE A 348 -1.29 -16.08 -3.70
CA ILE A 348 -1.39 -14.97 -4.63
C ILE A 348 -0.85 -15.41 -5.98
N VAL A 349 -1.78 -15.69 -6.91
CA VAL A 349 -1.48 -16.26 -8.22
C VAL A 349 -1.13 -15.20 -9.28
N TYR A 350 -1.59 -13.96 -9.12
CA TYR A 350 -1.24 -12.83 -9.97
C TYR A 350 -1.32 -11.49 -9.22
N LYS A 351 -0.69 -10.47 -9.80
CA LYS A 351 -0.98 -9.06 -9.52
C LYS A 351 -1.21 -8.32 -10.85
N ILE A 352 -2.03 -7.28 -10.81
CA ILE A 352 -2.17 -6.31 -11.90
C ILE A 352 -1.52 -5.00 -11.46
N TYR A 353 -0.83 -4.33 -12.37
CA TYR A 353 -0.05 -3.15 -11.99
C TYR A 353 0.12 -2.14 -13.13
N TYR A 354 0.37 -0.90 -12.74
CA TYR A 354 0.87 0.14 -13.63
C TYR A 354 2.33 0.43 -13.33
N LYS A 355 3.15 0.62 -14.38
CA LYS A 355 4.46 1.25 -14.27
C LYS A 355 4.29 2.76 -14.32
N LEU A 356 5.09 3.44 -13.53
CA LEU A 356 5.06 4.89 -13.39
C LEU A 356 6.39 5.43 -13.89
N GLU A 357 6.35 6.04 -15.09
CA GLU A 357 7.52 6.68 -15.71
C GLU A 357 8.10 7.81 -14.85
#